data_AF-A0A968LC65-F1
#
_entry.id   AF-A0A968LC65-F1
#
_cell.length_a   1.000
_cell.length_b   1.000
_cell.length_c   1.000
_cell.angle_alpha   90.00
_cell.angle_beta   90.00
_cell.angle_gamma   90.00
#
_symmetry.space_group_name_H-M   'P 1'
#
loop_
_entity.id
_entity.type
_entity.pdbx_description
1 polymer ?
#
loop_
_entity_poly.entity_id
_entity_poly.type
_entity_poly.pdbx_seq_one_letter_code
_entity_poly.pdbx_strand_id
1 'polypeptide(L)'
;MNPDIVEFLEALGQWRKASEKLKKSVPDLPTAERTMQNARDRVMDLLQKESVASTIDKFLEEVAPQATAAREEVCDRLRQDLANSARGMISAELRATKPLDIGRKEFIDLVRAYLETPHQEQTLTNSEELIQVFPQLHQAIADRLSNTRLLPRKAKRKRKRRVETGVTMTAIGLGLIASNTQADSSLSVYSYLLGGNALLQAIRDLIGEDASS
;
A
#
# COMPACT_ATOMS: atom_id res chain seq x y z
N MET A 1 -11.80 -7.02 14.67
CA MET A 1 -10.88 -5.99 14.12
C MET A 1 -10.67 -4.94 15.20
N ASN A 2 -9.42 -4.74 15.63
CA ASN A 2 -9.04 -3.68 16.57
C ASN A 2 -9.53 -2.32 16.03
N PRO A 3 -10.28 -1.51 16.80
CA PRO A 3 -10.83 -0.25 16.33
C PRO A 3 -9.74 0.73 15.88
N ASP A 4 -8.56 0.72 16.49
CA ASP A 4 -7.43 1.56 16.06
C ASP A 4 -6.89 1.13 14.68
N ILE A 5 -6.93 -0.17 14.36
CA ILE A 5 -6.57 -0.67 13.03
C ILE A 5 -7.61 -0.23 11.99
N VAL A 6 -8.90 -0.29 12.31
CA VAL A 6 -9.94 0.21 11.40
C VAL A 6 -9.74 1.70 11.13
N GLU A 7 -9.51 2.48 12.19
CA GLU A 7 -9.22 3.91 12.09
C GLU A 7 -7.96 4.20 11.25
N PHE A 8 -6.91 3.40 11.41
CA PHE A 8 -5.70 3.48 10.59
C PHE A 8 -5.99 3.22 9.11
N LEU A 9 -6.79 2.19 8.79
CA LEU A 9 -7.19 1.91 7.41
C LEU A 9 -8.05 3.05 6.82
N GLU A 10 -8.97 3.62 7.60
CA GLU A 10 -9.74 4.78 7.15
C GLU A 10 -8.83 5.99 6.87
N ALA A 11 -7.85 6.25 7.72
CA ALA A 11 -6.88 7.32 7.52
C ALA A 11 -6.03 7.11 6.25
N LEU A 12 -5.59 5.87 5.98
CA LEU A 12 -4.90 5.53 4.73
C LEU A 12 -5.80 5.76 3.50
N GLY A 13 -7.08 5.38 3.58
CA GLY A 13 -8.07 5.66 2.54
C GLY A 13 -8.26 7.16 2.29
N GLN A 14 -8.30 7.96 3.35
CA GLN A 14 -8.37 9.43 3.26
C GLN A 14 -7.10 10.03 2.64
N TRP A 15 -5.92 9.56 3.04
CA TRP A 15 -4.63 9.98 2.47
C TRP A 15 -4.54 9.68 0.98
N ARG A 16 -4.95 8.47 0.55
CA ARG A 16 -5.03 8.11 -0.87
C ARG A 16 -5.97 9.05 -1.63
N LYS A 17 -7.18 9.31 -1.11
CA LYS A 17 -8.14 10.24 -1.71
C LYS A 17 -7.59 11.66 -1.79
N ALA A 18 -6.87 12.13 -0.78
CA ALA A 18 -6.24 13.44 -0.78
C ALA A 18 -5.13 13.55 -1.84
N SER A 19 -4.30 12.51 -1.99
CA SER A 19 -3.26 12.41 -3.01
C SER A 19 -3.86 12.46 -4.44
N GLU A 20 -4.98 11.74 -4.64
CA GLU A 20 -5.74 11.75 -5.89
C GLU A 20 -6.38 13.11 -6.21
N LYS A 21 -6.86 13.82 -5.18
CA LYS A 21 -7.35 15.19 -5.33
C LYS A 21 -6.23 16.13 -5.72
N LEU A 22 -5.09 16.11 -5.02
CA LEU A 22 -3.92 16.95 -5.31
C LEU A 22 -3.46 16.82 -6.77
N LYS A 23 -3.50 15.60 -7.32
CA LYS A 23 -3.21 15.33 -8.74
C LYS A 23 -4.12 16.11 -9.71
N LYS A 24 -5.35 16.42 -9.32
CA LYS A 24 -6.38 17.08 -10.14
C LYS A 24 -6.57 18.57 -9.79
N SER A 25 -6.07 19.02 -8.65
CA SER A 25 -6.30 20.38 -8.13
C SER A 25 -5.62 21.47 -8.96
N VAL A 26 -6.43 22.16 -9.77
CA VAL A 26 -6.16 23.47 -10.37
C VAL A 26 -7.50 24.23 -10.33
N PRO A 27 -7.59 25.44 -9.75
CA PRO A 27 -6.48 26.29 -9.28
C PRO A 27 -6.08 26.13 -7.80
N ASP A 28 -6.90 25.49 -6.95
CA ASP A 28 -6.71 25.48 -5.49
C ASP A 28 -5.67 24.44 -5.02
N LEU A 29 -4.41 24.71 -5.32
CA LEU A 29 -3.28 23.88 -4.96
C LEU A 29 -2.96 23.90 -3.45
N PRO A 30 -2.80 25.07 -2.80
CA PRO A 30 -2.35 25.11 -1.41
C PRO A 30 -3.28 24.36 -0.46
N THR A 31 -4.60 24.44 -0.68
CA THR A 31 -5.58 23.71 0.11
C THR A 31 -5.48 22.20 -0.10
N ALA A 32 -5.22 21.76 -1.33
CA ALA A 32 -5.06 20.34 -1.63
C ALA A 32 -3.78 19.75 -1.02
N GLU A 33 -2.68 20.51 -1.04
CA GLU A 33 -1.42 20.14 -0.36
C GLU A 33 -1.62 20.03 1.15
N ARG A 34 -2.25 21.05 1.76
CA ARG A 34 -2.57 21.02 3.20
C ARG A 34 -3.48 19.85 3.57
N THR A 35 -4.46 19.53 2.73
CA THR A 35 -5.35 18.38 2.94
C THR A 35 -4.57 17.06 2.92
N MET A 36 -3.64 16.91 1.97
CA MET A 36 -2.81 15.70 1.87
C MET A 36 -1.83 15.60 3.04
N GLN A 37 -1.26 16.73 3.49
CA GLN A 37 -0.39 16.80 4.67
C GLN A 37 -1.14 16.38 5.94
N ASN A 38 -2.30 16.98 6.21
CA ASN A 38 -3.12 16.62 7.36
C ASN A 38 -3.51 15.13 7.36
N ALA A 39 -3.82 14.57 6.18
CA ALA A 39 -4.11 13.15 6.06
C ALA A 39 -2.87 12.27 6.33
N ARG A 40 -1.68 12.71 5.88
CA ARG A 40 -0.41 12.04 6.22
C ARG A 40 -0.15 12.08 7.72
N ASP A 41 -0.34 13.23 8.35
CA ASP A 41 -0.12 13.39 9.80
C ASP A 41 -1.06 12.48 10.59
N ARG A 42 -2.33 12.38 10.16
CA ARG A 42 -3.27 11.44 10.77
C ARG A 42 -2.83 9.97 10.65
N VAL A 43 -2.32 9.57 9.49
CA VAL A 43 -1.77 8.21 9.30
C VAL A 43 -0.58 7.98 10.23
N MET A 44 0.31 8.96 10.36
CA MET A 44 1.49 8.86 11.25
C MET A 44 1.10 8.77 12.72
N ASP A 45 0.19 9.62 13.20
CA ASP A 45 -0.29 9.59 14.58
C ASP A 45 -0.85 8.22 14.94
N LEU A 46 -1.60 7.61 14.01
CA LEU A 46 -2.18 6.28 14.19
C LEU A 46 -1.15 5.17 14.12
N LEU A 47 -0.19 5.25 13.18
CA LEU A 47 0.88 4.26 13.06
C LEU A 47 1.80 4.26 14.29
N GLN A 48 1.96 5.41 14.94
CA GLN A 48 2.72 5.58 16.19
C GLN A 48 1.94 5.21 17.45
N LYS A 49 0.62 4.98 17.37
CA LYS A 49 -0.14 4.46 18.51
C LYS A 49 0.38 3.07 18.86
N GLU A 50 0.69 2.84 20.14
CA GLU A 50 1.17 1.56 20.65
C GLU A 50 0.25 0.39 20.27
N SER A 51 -1.06 0.58 20.30
CA SER A 51 -2.05 -0.44 19.92
C SER A 51 -1.98 -0.85 18.46
N VAL A 52 -1.57 0.05 17.56
CA VAL A 52 -1.37 -0.24 16.13
C VAL A 52 0.02 -0.83 15.91
N ALA A 53 1.07 -0.18 16.41
CA ALA A 53 2.46 -0.60 16.28
C ALA A 53 2.65 -2.04 16.77
N SER A 54 2.27 -2.32 18.03
CA SER A 54 2.41 -3.66 18.61
C SER A 54 1.59 -4.74 17.91
N THR A 55 0.44 -4.37 17.32
CA THR A 55 -0.40 -5.29 16.55
C THR A 55 0.28 -5.64 15.21
N ILE A 56 0.92 -4.66 14.56
CA ILE A 56 1.72 -4.88 13.34
C ILE A 56 2.99 -5.68 13.67
N ASP A 57 3.71 -5.34 14.73
CA ASP A 57 4.95 -6.02 15.11
C ASP A 57 4.71 -7.50 15.39
N LYS A 58 3.70 -7.83 16.19
CA LYS A 58 3.32 -9.23 16.45
C LYS A 58 2.99 -9.99 15.17
N PHE A 59 2.24 -9.36 14.27
CA PHE A 59 1.93 -9.96 12.98
C PHE A 59 3.20 -10.24 12.16
N LEU A 60 4.14 -9.30 12.11
CA LEU A 60 5.39 -9.47 11.37
C LEU A 60 6.26 -10.56 11.98
N GLU A 61 6.40 -10.59 13.31
CA GLU A 61 7.14 -11.62 14.05
C GLU A 61 6.59 -13.03 13.80
N GLU A 62 5.26 -13.19 13.78
CA GLU A 62 4.61 -14.47 13.55
C GLU A 62 4.72 -14.94 12.09
N VAL A 63 4.58 -14.01 11.14
CA VAL A 63 4.36 -14.33 9.72
C VAL A 63 5.66 -14.35 8.90
N ALA A 64 6.59 -13.44 9.17
CA ALA A 64 7.82 -13.31 8.38
C ALA A 64 8.64 -14.62 8.30
N PRO A 65 8.79 -15.43 9.38
CA PRO A 65 9.53 -16.69 9.32
C PRO A 65 8.88 -17.73 8.39
N GLN A 66 7.56 -17.67 8.19
CA GLN A 66 6.79 -18.63 7.39
C GLN A 66 6.73 -18.23 5.91
N ALA A 67 6.93 -16.95 5.62
CA ALA A 67 6.69 -16.35 4.31
C ALA A 67 7.51 -16.98 3.17
N THR A 68 8.78 -17.29 3.43
CA THR A 68 9.66 -17.91 2.41
C THR A 68 9.20 -19.31 2.05
N ALA A 69 8.82 -20.13 3.04
CA ALA A 69 8.38 -21.51 2.82
C ALA A 69 6.99 -21.57 2.14
N ALA A 70 6.09 -20.64 2.47
CA ALA A 70 4.72 -20.62 1.96
C ALA A 70 4.56 -19.91 0.60
N ARG A 71 5.63 -19.30 0.06
CA ARG A 71 5.56 -18.42 -1.12
C ARG A 71 5.01 -19.09 -2.36
N GLU A 72 5.49 -20.29 -2.68
CA GLU A 72 5.03 -21.03 -3.87
C GLU A 72 3.56 -21.41 -3.74
N GLU A 73 3.14 -21.88 -2.56
CA GLU A 73 1.75 -22.20 -2.27
C GLU A 73 0.84 -20.97 -2.41
N VAL A 74 1.26 -19.81 -1.90
CA VAL A 74 0.53 -18.54 -2.04
C VAL A 74 0.38 -18.14 -3.51
N CYS A 75 1.43 -18.28 -4.32
CA CYS A 75 1.38 -18.02 -5.76
C CYS A 75 0.38 -18.94 -6.48
N ASP A 76 0.37 -20.23 -6.16
CA ASP A 76 -0.54 -21.18 -6.79
C ASP A 76 -2.00 -20.92 -6.41
N ARG A 77 -2.28 -20.64 -5.14
CA ARG A 77 -3.60 -20.24 -4.68
C ARG A 77 -4.06 -18.95 -5.36
N LEU A 78 -3.17 -17.97 -5.53
CA LEU A 78 -3.47 -16.72 -6.24
C LEU A 78 -3.82 -16.94 -7.71
N ARG A 79 -3.09 -17.82 -8.41
CA ARG A 79 -3.41 -18.19 -9.80
C ARG A 79 -4.79 -18.85 -9.89
N GLN A 80 -5.11 -19.73 -8.94
CA GLN A 80 -6.42 -20.37 -8.86
C GLN A 80 -7.54 -19.37 -8.59
N ASP A 81 -7.35 -18.43 -7.65
CA ASP A 81 -8.30 -17.35 -7.33
C ASP A 81 -8.56 -16.41 -8.53
N LEU A 82 -7.53 -16.14 -9.33
CA LEU A 82 -7.69 -15.35 -10.56
C LEU A 82 -8.46 -16.10 -11.65
N ALA A 83 -8.29 -17.43 -11.74
CA ALA A 83 -9.02 -18.27 -12.68
C ALA A 83 -10.48 -18.49 -12.25
N ASN A 84 -10.70 -18.66 -10.95
CA ASN A 84 -12.00 -18.91 -10.36
C ASN A 84 -12.54 -17.62 -9.74
N SER A 85 -13.31 -16.85 -10.52
CA SER A 85 -13.84 -15.53 -10.13
C SER A 85 -14.74 -15.50 -8.87
N ALA A 86 -14.98 -16.65 -8.24
CA ALA A 86 -15.86 -16.84 -7.11
C ALA A 86 -15.10 -17.36 -5.87
N ARG A 87 -15.01 -16.50 -4.86
CA ARG A 87 -14.66 -16.77 -3.45
C ARG A 87 -13.26 -17.38 -3.22
N GLY A 88 -12.38 -16.58 -2.61
CA GLY A 88 -11.01 -16.96 -2.27
C GLY A 88 -10.31 -15.87 -1.44
N MET A 89 -8.99 -15.95 -1.34
CA MET A 89 -8.12 -14.97 -0.67
C MET A 89 -8.38 -13.55 -1.17
N ILE A 90 -8.51 -13.37 -2.48
CA ILE A 90 -8.79 -12.03 -3.07
C ILE A 90 -10.08 -11.42 -2.51
N SER A 91 -11.13 -12.22 -2.30
CA SER A 91 -12.42 -11.72 -1.80
C SER A 91 -12.38 -11.45 -0.29
N ALA A 92 -11.64 -12.26 0.47
CA ALA A 92 -11.40 -12.02 1.89
C ALA A 92 -10.65 -10.69 2.09
N GLU A 93 -9.66 -10.44 1.25
CA GLU A 93 -8.80 -9.28 1.35
C GLU A 93 -9.48 -7.99 0.95
N LEU A 94 -10.27 -8.01 -0.12
CA LEU A 94 -11.13 -6.88 -0.47
C LEU A 94 -12.14 -6.53 0.63
N ARG A 95 -12.52 -7.50 1.47
CA ARG A 95 -13.38 -7.25 2.63
C ARG A 95 -12.59 -6.64 3.78
N ALA A 96 -11.40 -7.19 4.08
CA ALA A 96 -10.52 -6.70 5.15
C ALA A 96 -10.01 -5.28 4.87
N THR A 97 -9.72 -4.99 3.61
CA THR A 97 -9.23 -3.69 3.12
C THR A 97 -10.36 -2.74 2.69
N LYS A 98 -11.63 -3.09 2.93
CA LYS A 98 -12.79 -2.25 2.56
C LYS A 98 -12.67 -0.79 3.04
N PRO A 99 -12.16 -0.47 4.25
CA PRO A 99 -12.03 0.92 4.70
C PRO A 99 -11.06 1.76 3.84
N LEU A 100 -10.14 1.14 3.10
CA LEU A 100 -9.22 1.82 2.17
C LEU A 100 -9.90 2.26 0.86
N ASP A 101 -11.13 1.78 0.61
CA ASP A 101 -11.92 2.07 -0.60
C ASP A 101 -11.19 1.68 -1.90
N ILE A 102 -10.55 0.51 -1.90
CA ILE A 102 -9.86 -0.06 -3.06
C ILE A 102 -10.84 -0.85 -3.91
N GLY A 103 -10.85 -0.60 -5.22
CA GLY A 103 -11.67 -1.36 -6.14
C GLY A 103 -11.11 -2.75 -6.40
N ARG A 104 -12.00 -3.73 -6.64
CA ARG A 104 -11.62 -5.11 -7.03
C ARG A 104 -10.61 -5.14 -8.19
N LYS A 105 -10.77 -4.26 -9.18
CA LYS A 105 -9.85 -4.17 -10.32
C LYS A 105 -8.43 -3.80 -9.89
N GLU A 106 -8.28 -2.77 -9.05
CA GLU A 106 -6.97 -2.29 -8.58
C GLU A 106 -6.26 -3.39 -7.80
N PHE A 107 -7.01 -4.12 -6.97
CA PHE A 107 -6.47 -5.24 -6.22
C PHE A 107 -6.05 -6.41 -7.13
N ILE A 108 -6.85 -6.77 -8.14
CA ILE A 108 -6.50 -7.80 -9.12
C ILE A 108 -5.25 -7.40 -9.91
N ASP A 109 -5.14 -6.14 -10.32
CA ASP A 109 -3.98 -5.64 -11.05
C ASP A 109 -2.70 -5.75 -10.20
N LEU A 110 -2.80 -5.51 -8.89
CA LEU A 110 -1.71 -5.72 -7.94
C LEU A 110 -1.35 -7.20 -7.80
N VAL A 111 -2.33 -8.09 -7.64
CA VAL A 111 -2.09 -9.54 -7.58
C VAL A 111 -1.38 -10.04 -8.84
N ARG A 112 -1.78 -9.55 -10.02
CA ARG A 112 -1.11 -9.89 -11.29
C ARG A 112 0.34 -9.42 -11.30
N ALA A 113 0.60 -8.18 -10.89
CA ALA A 113 1.96 -7.65 -10.80
C ALA A 113 2.84 -8.46 -9.82
N TYR A 114 2.28 -8.89 -8.68
CA TYR A 114 2.98 -9.77 -7.74
C TYR A 114 3.35 -11.12 -8.39
N LEU A 115 2.43 -11.76 -9.11
CA LEU A 115 2.67 -13.03 -9.78
C LEU A 115 3.71 -12.97 -10.90
N GLU A 116 3.97 -11.79 -11.47
CA GLU A 116 5.05 -11.58 -12.44
C GLU A 116 6.43 -11.57 -11.77
N THR A 117 6.53 -11.11 -10.50
CA THR A 117 7.81 -10.97 -9.78
C THR A 117 7.74 -11.38 -8.29
N PRO A 118 7.37 -12.64 -7.97
CA PRO A 118 7.03 -13.05 -6.60
C PRO A 118 8.25 -13.27 -5.68
N HIS A 119 9.47 -13.34 -6.23
CA HIS A 119 10.67 -13.74 -5.49
C HIS A 119 11.40 -12.59 -4.78
N GLN A 120 10.85 -11.38 -4.76
CA GLN A 120 11.49 -10.28 -4.04
C GLN A 120 11.40 -10.52 -2.53
N GLU A 121 12.57 -10.55 -1.89
CA GLU A 121 12.65 -10.72 -0.44
C GLU A 121 12.09 -9.50 0.27
N GLN A 122 11.20 -9.76 1.22
CA GLN A 122 10.57 -8.72 2.01
C GLN A 122 11.44 -8.41 3.21
N THR A 123 11.80 -7.15 3.34
CA THR A 123 12.68 -6.66 4.40
C THR A 123 11.93 -6.04 5.56
N LEU A 124 10.59 -5.99 5.51
CA LEU A 124 9.79 -5.37 6.56
C LEU A 124 9.77 -6.25 7.80
N THR A 125 10.50 -5.83 8.84
CA THR A 125 10.63 -6.63 10.08
C THR A 125 9.81 -6.09 11.25
N ASN A 126 9.45 -4.81 11.23
CA ASN A 126 8.71 -4.16 12.31
C ASN A 126 7.96 -2.91 11.82
N SER A 127 7.15 -2.34 12.69
CA SER A 127 6.38 -1.12 12.49
C SER A 127 7.22 0.16 12.47
N GLU A 128 8.39 0.19 13.12
CA GLU A 128 9.32 1.34 13.07
C GLU A 128 9.81 1.60 11.65
N GLU A 129 10.10 0.55 10.88
CA GLU A 129 10.45 0.66 9.46
C GLU A 129 9.30 1.30 8.65
N LEU A 130 8.04 0.97 8.96
CA LEU A 130 6.88 1.62 8.33
C LEU A 130 6.78 3.10 8.71
N ILE A 131 7.05 3.45 9.98
CA ILE A 131 7.11 4.83 10.48
C ILE A 131 8.20 5.63 9.77
N GLN A 132 9.33 5.00 9.41
CA GLN A 132 10.41 5.65 8.67
C GLN A 132 10.13 5.78 7.17
N VAL A 133 9.54 4.75 6.55
CA VAL A 133 9.31 4.67 5.10
C VAL A 133 8.12 5.51 4.65
N PHE A 134 7.01 5.51 5.39
CA PHE A 134 5.78 6.19 4.95
C PHE A 134 5.96 7.71 4.72
N PRO A 135 6.66 8.47 5.59
CA PRO A 135 6.98 9.87 5.32
C PRO A 135 7.78 10.08 4.03
N GLN A 136 8.73 9.20 3.72
CA GLN A 136 9.56 9.27 2.52
C GLN A 136 8.72 9.03 1.26
N LEU A 137 7.84 8.03 1.29
CA LEU A 137 6.89 7.77 0.20
C LEU A 137 5.96 8.96 -0.04
N HIS A 138 5.40 9.53 1.05
CA HIS A 138 4.57 10.72 0.97
C HIS A 138 5.31 11.91 0.33
N GLN A 139 6.53 12.19 0.79
CA GLN A 139 7.35 13.27 0.26
C GLN A 139 7.66 13.05 -1.23
N ALA A 140 8.07 11.84 -1.61
CA ALA A 140 8.33 11.48 -3.00
C ALA A 140 7.09 11.66 -3.89
N ILE A 141 5.90 11.34 -3.39
CA ILE A 141 4.63 11.59 -4.10
C ILE A 141 4.40 13.09 -4.29
N ALA A 142 4.56 13.90 -3.23
CA ALA A 142 4.37 15.34 -3.27
C ALA A 142 5.33 15.99 -4.29
N ASP A 143 6.62 15.66 -4.22
CA ASP A 143 7.65 16.19 -5.11
C ASP A 143 7.40 15.80 -6.56
N ARG A 144 7.09 14.52 -6.82
CA ARG A 144 6.76 14.06 -8.17
C ARG A 144 5.51 14.74 -8.71
N LEU A 145 4.47 14.97 -7.91
CA LEU A 145 3.28 15.70 -8.35
C LEU A 145 3.58 17.16 -8.66
N SER A 146 4.41 17.82 -7.86
CA SER A 146 4.86 19.19 -8.11
C SER A 146 5.63 19.27 -9.43
N ASN A 147 6.67 18.44 -9.59
CA ASN A 147 7.51 18.38 -10.79
C ASN A 147 6.72 18.02 -12.06
N THR A 148 5.69 17.18 -11.93
CA THR A 148 4.84 16.76 -13.05
C THR A 148 4.05 17.92 -13.67
N ARG A 149 3.80 19.01 -12.94
CA ARG A 149 3.00 20.14 -13.41
C ARG A 149 3.68 20.91 -14.54
N LEU A 150 5.01 20.95 -14.52
CA LEU A 150 5.84 21.66 -15.50
C LEU A 150 6.01 20.88 -16.81
N LEU A 151 5.60 19.61 -16.85
CA LEU A 151 5.81 18.74 -18.01
C LEU A 151 4.78 18.97 -19.14
N PRO A 152 5.17 18.70 -20.41
CA PRO A 152 4.24 18.63 -21.53
C PRO A 152 3.15 17.57 -21.33
N ARG A 153 1.97 17.77 -21.94
CA ARG A 153 0.74 16.96 -21.69
C ARG A 153 0.95 15.44 -21.72
N LYS A 154 1.70 14.91 -22.71
CA LYS A 154 1.95 13.47 -22.85
C LYS A 154 2.82 12.92 -21.70
N ALA A 155 3.92 13.58 -21.38
CA ALA A 155 4.82 13.23 -20.28
C ALA A 155 4.12 13.39 -18.92
N LYS A 156 3.36 14.48 -18.74
CA LYS A 156 2.51 14.74 -17.56
C LYS A 156 1.54 13.60 -17.30
N ARG A 157 0.82 13.13 -18.32
CA ARG A 157 -0.12 12.00 -18.18
C ARG A 157 0.58 10.72 -17.75
N LYS A 158 1.74 10.41 -18.31
CA LYS A 158 2.54 9.22 -17.94
C LYS A 158 3.00 9.29 -16.48
N ARG A 159 3.59 10.42 -16.07
CA ARG A 159 4.09 10.60 -14.70
C ARG A 159 2.98 10.59 -13.65
N LYS A 160 1.83 11.24 -13.93
CA LYS A 160 0.65 11.19 -13.06
C LYS A 160 0.14 9.76 -12.80
N ARG A 161 0.16 8.91 -13.84
CA ARG A 161 -0.22 7.49 -13.69
C ARG A 161 0.75 6.72 -12.81
N ARG A 162 2.07 6.95 -12.97
CA ARG A 162 3.08 6.32 -12.09
C ARG A 162 2.90 6.72 -10.63
N VAL A 163 2.63 8.00 -10.36
CA VAL A 163 2.34 8.46 -9.00
C VAL A 163 1.09 7.80 -8.44
N GLU A 164 0.01 7.72 -9.22
CA GLU A 164 -1.24 7.04 -8.84
C GLU A 164 -1.02 5.56 -8.51
N THR A 165 -0.20 4.87 -9.30
CA THR A 165 0.25 3.51 -8.98
C THR A 165 0.99 3.48 -7.66
N GLY A 166 1.99 4.34 -7.44
CA GLY A 166 2.75 4.39 -6.19
C GLY A 166 1.90 4.68 -4.94
N VAL A 167 0.96 5.63 -5.04
CA VAL A 167 -0.02 5.93 -3.98
C VAL A 167 -0.86 4.68 -3.66
N THR A 168 -1.37 4.02 -4.70
CA THR A 168 -2.19 2.82 -4.56
C THR A 168 -1.41 1.67 -3.93
N MET A 169 -0.18 1.42 -4.40
CA MET A 169 0.70 0.39 -3.85
C MET A 169 1.07 0.65 -2.39
N THR A 170 1.34 1.91 -2.03
CA THR A 170 1.59 2.30 -0.62
C THR A 170 0.36 2.02 0.25
N ALA A 171 -0.82 2.45 -0.19
CA ALA A 171 -2.05 2.30 0.58
C ALA A 171 -2.46 0.82 0.73
N ILE A 172 -2.41 0.04 -0.36
CA ILE A 172 -2.73 -1.39 -0.31
C ILE A 172 -1.69 -2.13 0.54
N GLY A 173 -0.41 -1.82 0.39
CA GLY A 173 0.66 -2.50 1.08
C GLY A 173 0.59 -2.36 2.60
N LEU A 174 0.48 -1.12 3.10
CA LEU A 174 0.24 -0.85 4.52
C LEU A 174 -1.11 -1.42 4.97
N GLY A 175 -2.11 -1.28 4.11
CA GLY A 175 -3.46 -1.76 4.35
C GLY A 175 -3.55 -3.25 4.63
N LEU A 176 -2.94 -4.07 3.78
CA LEU A 176 -2.92 -5.52 3.88
C LEU A 176 -2.19 -6.01 5.13
N ILE A 177 -1.03 -5.41 5.42
CA ILE A 177 -0.25 -5.72 6.61
C ILE A 177 -1.08 -5.41 7.86
N ALA A 178 -1.72 -4.24 7.93
CA ALA A 178 -2.52 -3.86 9.09
C ALA A 178 -3.84 -4.63 9.21
N SER A 179 -4.55 -4.87 8.10
CA SER A 179 -5.91 -5.44 8.13
C SER A 179 -5.95 -6.91 8.56
N ASN A 180 -4.89 -7.67 8.29
CA ASN A 180 -4.86 -9.11 8.55
C ASN A 180 -4.01 -9.50 9.76
N THR A 181 -3.69 -8.52 10.61
CA THR A 181 -3.16 -8.72 11.97
C THR A 181 -4.06 -9.57 12.87
N GLN A 182 -5.29 -9.87 12.43
CA GLN A 182 -6.28 -10.68 13.18
C GLN A 182 -6.86 -11.82 12.35
N ALA A 183 -6.24 -12.16 11.22
CA ALA A 183 -6.70 -13.25 10.36
C ALA A 183 -6.02 -14.58 10.71
N ASP A 184 -6.60 -15.70 10.26
CA ASP A 184 -5.97 -17.01 10.34
C ASP A 184 -4.63 -17.01 9.58
N SER A 185 -3.67 -17.81 10.06
CA SER A 185 -2.27 -17.83 9.59
C SER A 185 -2.11 -17.91 8.06
N SER A 186 -2.99 -18.65 7.37
CA SER A 186 -2.95 -18.80 5.91
C SER A 186 -3.29 -17.51 5.14
N LEU A 187 -4.16 -16.65 5.69
CA LEU A 187 -4.44 -15.34 5.11
C LEU A 187 -3.34 -14.35 5.53
N SER A 188 -2.85 -14.44 6.76
CA SER A 188 -1.81 -13.56 7.30
C SER A 188 -0.51 -13.63 6.49
N VAL A 189 -0.04 -14.83 6.14
CA VAL A 189 1.14 -15.02 5.27
C VAL A 189 0.92 -14.45 3.88
N TYR A 190 -0.28 -14.63 3.35
CA TYR A 190 -0.68 -14.05 2.07
C TYR A 190 -0.62 -12.51 2.11
N SER A 191 -1.19 -11.89 3.15
CA SER A 191 -1.28 -10.43 3.27
C SER A 191 0.10 -9.81 3.45
N TYR A 192 0.98 -10.49 4.18
CA TYR A 192 2.38 -10.10 4.32
C TYR A 192 3.08 -10.12 2.96
N LEU A 193 3.06 -11.25 2.23
CA LEU A 193 3.71 -11.39 0.92
C LEU A 193 3.21 -10.39 -0.12
N LEU A 194 1.89 -10.21 -0.20
CA LEU A 194 1.30 -9.28 -1.14
C LEU A 194 1.54 -7.82 -0.73
N GLY A 195 1.30 -7.50 0.55
CA GLY A 195 1.38 -6.15 1.09
C GLY A 195 2.80 -5.61 1.11
N GLY A 196 3.77 -6.39 1.57
CA GLY A 196 5.18 -5.98 1.55
C GLY A 196 5.74 -5.88 0.12
N ASN A 197 5.27 -6.70 -0.84
CA ASN A 197 5.69 -6.55 -2.23
C ASN A 197 5.16 -5.24 -2.83
N ALA A 198 3.89 -4.90 -2.55
CA ALA A 198 3.33 -3.61 -2.93
C ALA A 198 4.14 -2.44 -2.34
N LEU A 199 4.57 -2.52 -1.08
CA LEU A 199 5.43 -1.50 -0.48
C LEU A 199 6.81 -1.42 -1.12
N LEU A 200 7.47 -2.54 -1.37
CA LEU A 200 8.76 -2.57 -2.08
C LEU A 200 8.64 -1.95 -3.47
N GLN A 201 7.57 -2.26 -4.20
CA GLN A 201 7.30 -1.66 -5.50
C GLN A 201 7.08 -0.15 -5.39
N ALA A 202 6.31 0.31 -4.40
CA ALA A 202 6.11 1.74 -4.15
C ALA A 202 7.42 2.45 -3.84
N ILE A 203 8.27 1.87 -2.99
CA ILE A 203 9.61 2.39 -2.66
C ILE A 203 10.45 2.51 -3.93
N ARG A 204 10.50 1.47 -4.76
CA ARG A 204 11.27 1.50 -6.01
C ARG A 204 10.76 2.57 -6.98
N ASP A 205 9.47 2.63 -7.21
CA ASP A 205 8.87 3.54 -8.21
C ASP A 205 8.89 5.03 -7.78
N LEU A 206 8.84 5.29 -6.47
CA LEU A 206 8.74 6.64 -5.91
C LEU A 206 10.08 7.16 -5.37
N ILE A 207 10.84 6.34 -4.67
CA ILE A 207 12.10 6.70 -4.01
C ILE A 207 13.30 6.22 -4.85
N GLY A 208 13.27 4.99 -5.34
CA GLY A 208 14.40 4.34 -6.02
C GLY A 208 14.65 4.78 -7.47
N GLU A 209 13.62 5.20 -8.22
CA GLU A 209 13.79 5.67 -9.61
C GLU A 209 14.22 7.15 -9.67
N ASP A 210 15.50 7.39 -9.39
CA ASP A 210 16.31 8.52 -9.90
C ASP A 210 17.70 8.04 -10.40
N ALA A 211 17.77 6.89 -11.09
CA ALA A 211 19.04 6.40 -11.67
C ALA A 211 18.96 5.98 -13.16
N SER A 212 17.83 6.14 -13.84
CA SER A 212 17.74 5.88 -15.29
C SER A 212 16.58 6.65 -15.93
N SER A 213 16.77 7.96 -16.07
CA SER A 213 16.10 8.78 -17.08
C SER A 213 17.11 9.18 -18.15
#